data_AF-A0A0Q7B253-F1
#
_entry.id   AF-A0A0Q7B253-F1
#
_cell.length_a   1.000
_cell.length_b   1.000
_cell.length_c   1.000
_cell.angle_alpha   90.00
_cell.angle_beta   90.00
_cell.angle_gamma   90.00
#
_symmetry.space_group_name_H-M   'P 1'
#
loop_
_entity.id
_entity.type
_entity.pdbx_description
1 polymer ?
#
loop_
_entity_poly.entity_id
_entity_poly.type
_entity_poly.pdbx_seq_one_letter_code
_entity_poly.pdbx_strand_id
1 'polypeptide(L)'
;MGSARSQVNALQQEWLALQSQHERYEALALGVKLSGFAVVVLVPDPLLALPLLALLWLQEGVLKTFQGRLGERLLAIEPALKSGEGAAPMQLYSDWLASRPRGAGLAGQYLKSALRPTVALPYPLLMLLAAVL
;
A
#
# COMPACT_ATOMS: atom_id res chain seq x y z
N MET A 1 -14.17 -2.81 -34.64
CA MET A 1 -14.96 -2.06 -33.64
C MET A 1 -15.40 -2.89 -32.42
N GLY A 2 -15.85 -4.15 -32.57
CA GLY A 2 -16.26 -4.98 -31.42
C GLY A 2 -15.15 -5.32 -30.41
N SER A 3 -13.94 -5.66 -30.89
CA SER A 3 -12.80 -6.02 -30.03
C SER A 3 -12.30 -4.85 -29.16
N ALA A 4 -12.12 -3.65 -29.73
CA ALA A 4 -11.70 -2.46 -28.98
C ALA A 4 -12.68 -2.10 -27.85
N ARG A 5 -13.99 -2.16 -28.11
CA ARG A 5 -15.02 -1.90 -27.10
C ARG A 5 -14.99 -2.95 -25.97
N SER A 6 -14.71 -4.21 -26.30
CA SER A 6 -14.56 -5.26 -25.27
C SER A 6 -13.33 -5.06 -24.38
N GLN A 7 -12.22 -4.57 -24.95
CA GLN A 7 -11.01 -4.26 -24.19
C GLN A 7 -11.21 -3.09 -23.24
N VAL A 8 -11.83 -2.00 -23.71
CA VAL A 8 -12.15 -0.83 -22.86
C VAL A 8 -13.07 -1.24 -21.70
N ASN A 9 -14.08 -2.07 -21.95
CA ASN A 9 -14.95 -2.58 -20.89
C ASN A 9 -14.18 -3.42 -19.86
N ALA A 10 -13.24 -4.27 -20.30
CA ALA A 10 -12.42 -5.07 -19.40
C ALA A 10 -11.46 -4.19 -18.57
N LEU A 11 -10.86 -3.16 -19.17
CA LEU A 11 -10.04 -2.18 -18.46
C LEU A 11 -10.87 -1.38 -17.44
N GLN A 12 -12.12 -1.04 -17.75
CA GLN A 12 -12.99 -0.31 -16.84
C GLN A 12 -13.38 -1.17 -15.62
N GLN A 13 -13.66 -2.45 -15.85
CA GLN A 13 -13.88 -3.43 -14.78
C GLN A 13 -12.64 -3.58 -13.90
N GLU A 14 -11.45 -3.69 -14.51
CA GLU A 14 -10.18 -3.72 -13.79
C GLU A 14 -9.99 -2.45 -12.95
N TRP A 15 -10.19 -1.25 -13.54
CA TRP A 15 -10.02 0.03 -12.86
C TRP A 15 -10.92 0.14 -11.63
N LEU A 16 -12.21 -0.21 -11.74
CA LEU A 16 -13.14 -0.17 -10.61
C LEU A 16 -12.71 -1.10 -9.47
N ALA A 17 -12.26 -2.31 -9.80
CA ALA A 17 -11.77 -3.26 -8.81
C ALA A 17 -10.49 -2.76 -8.14
N LEU A 18 -9.53 -2.25 -8.91
CA LEU A 18 -8.27 -1.71 -8.39
C LEU A 18 -8.50 -0.48 -7.51
N GLN A 19 -9.36 0.46 -7.92
CA GLN A 19 -9.67 1.67 -7.16
C GLN A 19 -10.31 1.31 -5.81
N SER A 20 -11.29 0.42 -5.81
CA SER A 20 -11.92 -0.05 -4.57
C SER A 20 -10.91 -0.69 -3.62
N GLN A 21 -9.99 -1.52 -4.14
CA GLN A 21 -8.95 -2.14 -3.33
C GLN A 21 -7.91 -1.13 -2.84
N HIS A 22 -7.56 -0.14 -3.66
CA HIS A 22 -6.62 0.93 -3.30
C HIS A 22 -7.14 1.73 -2.09
N GLU A 23 -8.42 2.12 -2.10
CA GLU A 23 -9.08 2.79 -0.97
C GLU A 23 -9.18 1.88 0.25
N ARG A 24 -9.44 0.58 0.05
CA ARG A 24 -9.47 -0.39 1.16
C ARG A 24 -8.12 -0.49 1.87
N TYR A 25 -7.01 -0.45 1.15
CA TYR A 25 -5.68 -0.43 1.77
C TYR A 25 -5.43 0.86 2.56
N GLU A 26 -5.99 2.00 2.14
CA GLU A 26 -5.92 3.25 2.92
C GLU A 26 -6.64 3.08 4.27
N ALA A 27 -7.87 2.56 4.24
CA ALA A 27 -8.65 2.32 5.45
C ALA A 27 -7.96 1.33 6.41
N LEU A 28 -7.37 0.26 5.87
CA LEU A 28 -6.59 -0.70 6.66
C LEU A 28 -5.34 -0.05 7.27
N ALA A 29 -4.62 0.78 6.51
CA ALA A 29 -3.45 1.51 7.02
C ALA A 29 -3.84 2.48 8.15
N LEU A 30 -4.97 3.17 8.02
CA LEU A 30 -5.54 3.98 9.10
C LEU A 30 -5.86 3.12 10.34
N GLY A 31 -6.45 1.93 10.16
CA GLY A 31 -6.72 0.99 11.26
C GLY A 31 -5.46 0.54 12.01
N VAL A 32 -4.37 0.28 11.28
CA VAL A 32 -3.04 -0.02 11.88
C VAL A 32 -2.53 1.18 12.69
N LYS A 33 -2.69 2.40 12.15
CA LYS A 33 -2.28 3.63 12.83
C LYS A 33 -3.03 3.85 14.14
N LEU A 34 -4.35 3.68 14.13
CA LEU A 34 -5.19 3.78 15.32
C LEU A 34 -4.83 2.72 16.36
N SER A 35 -4.50 1.50 15.92
CA SER A 35 -3.96 0.46 16.81
C SER A 35 -2.66 0.91 17.48
N GLY A 36 -1.79 1.65 16.78
CA GLY A 36 -0.58 2.24 17.35
C GLY A 36 -0.86 3.19 18.50
N PHE A 37 -1.86 4.09 18.35
CA PHE A 37 -2.30 4.94 19.46
C PHE A 37 -2.84 4.12 20.63
N ALA A 38 -3.62 3.07 20.35
CA ALA A 38 -4.14 2.18 21.38
C ALA A 38 -3.02 1.47 22.16
N VAL A 39 -1.94 1.04 21.49
CA VAL A 39 -0.77 0.43 22.16
C VAL A 39 -0.17 1.40 23.18
N VAL A 40 0.05 2.67 22.82
CA VAL A 40 0.62 3.66 23.75
C VAL A 40 -0.26 3.86 24.99
N VAL A 41 -1.58 3.81 24.84
CA VAL A 41 -2.52 4.04 25.96
C VAL A 41 -2.72 2.79 26.81
N LEU A 42 -2.73 1.60 26.21
CA LEU A 42 -3.15 0.36 26.87
C LEU A 42 -1.99 -0.54 27.30
N VAL A 43 -0.78 -0.33 26.79
CA VAL A 43 0.41 -1.14 27.08
C VAL A 43 1.41 -0.28 27.86
N PRO A 44 1.38 -0.33 29.21
CA PRO A 44 2.23 0.53 30.04
C PRO A 44 3.68 0.07 30.10
N ASP A 45 3.98 -1.19 29.76
CA ASP A 45 5.36 -1.69 29.74
C ASP A 45 6.06 -1.28 28.44
N PRO A 46 7.07 -0.38 28.49
CA PRO A 46 7.77 0.08 27.30
C PRO A 46 8.49 -1.05 26.56
N LEU A 47 8.95 -2.09 27.29
CA LEU A 47 9.63 -3.24 26.69
C LEU A 47 8.70 -4.06 25.78
N LEU A 48 7.39 -3.99 26.02
CA LEU A 48 6.37 -4.60 25.17
C LEU A 48 5.79 -3.61 24.15
N ALA A 49 5.56 -2.34 24.54
CA ALA A 49 4.96 -1.34 23.66
C ALA A 49 5.85 -1.01 22.44
N LEU A 50 7.16 -0.82 22.65
CA LEU A 50 8.09 -0.45 21.57
C LEU A 50 8.16 -1.49 20.43
N PRO A 51 8.35 -2.81 20.68
CA PRO A 51 8.34 -3.80 19.60
C PRO A 51 6.97 -3.93 18.92
N LEU A 52 5.86 -3.75 19.65
CA LEU A 52 4.52 -3.72 19.04
C LEU A 52 4.36 -2.55 18.07
N LEU A 53 4.79 -1.36 18.47
CA LEU A 53 4.80 -0.18 17.60
C LEU A 53 5.69 -0.38 16.37
N ALA A 54 6.85 -1.02 16.52
CA ALA A 54 7.74 -1.34 15.41
C ALA A 54 7.09 -2.33 14.42
N LEU A 55 6.40 -3.35 14.92
CA LEU A 55 5.65 -4.29 14.10
C LEU A 55 4.49 -3.61 13.35
N LEU A 56 3.72 -2.75 14.02
CA LEU A 56 2.65 -1.97 13.39
C LEU A 56 3.20 -1.04 12.30
N TRP A 57 4.35 -0.40 12.55
CA TRP A 57 5.01 0.45 11.56
C TRP A 57 5.41 -0.34 10.30
N LEU A 58 6.04 -1.49 10.47
CA LEU A 58 6.40 -2.37 9.34
C LEU A 58 5.15 -2.86 8.60
N GLN A 59 4.10 -3.22 9.32
CA GLN A 59 2.83 -3.66 8.74
C GLN A 59 2.18 -2.56 7.89
N GLU A 60 2.17 -1.30 8.35
CA GLU A 60 1.70 -0.16 7.55
C GLU A 60 2.55 0.01 6.29
N GLY A 61 3.87 -0.10 6.40
CA GLY A 61 4.79 -0.09 5.25
C GLY A 61 4.46 -1.16 4.20
N VAL A 62 4.12 -2.38 4.63
CA VAL A 62 3.69 -3.47 3.75
C VAL A 62 2.36 -3.15 3.06
N LEU A 63 1.34 -2.69 3.80
CA LEU A 63 0.05 -2.28 3.23
C LEU A 63 0.22 -1.19 2.17
N LYS A 64 1.02 -0.16 2.47
CA LYS A 64 1.31 0.94 1.54
C LYS A 64 2.13 0.52 0.32
N THR A 65 2.89 -0.57 0.43
CA THR A 65 3.58 -1.17 -0.73
C THR A 65 2.58 -1.81 -1.68
N PHE A 66 1.62 -2.59 -1.15
CA PHE A 66 0.57 -3.18 -1.97
C PHE A 66 -0.35 -2.12 -2.57
N GLN A 67 -0.75 -1.12 -1.79
CA GLN A 67 -1.51 0.03 -2.27
C GLN A 67 -0.79 0.75 -3.43
N GLY A 68 0.52 0.97 -3.28
CA GLY A 68 1.36 1.58 -4.32
C GLY A 68 1.32 0.83 -5.64
N ARG A 69 1.39 -0.51 -5.62
CA ARG A 69 1.31 -1.34 -6.84
C ARG A 69 -0.04 -1.20 -7.55
N LEU A 70 -1.13 -1.11 -6.78
CA LEU A 70 -2.44 -0.85 -7.37
C LEU A 70 -2.49 0.54 -8.00
N GLY A 71 -1.92 1.55 -7.33
CA GLY A 71 -1.82 2.91 -7.85
C GLY A 71 -1.01 3.01 -9.14
N GLU A 72 0.13 2.32 -9.23
CA GLU A 72 0.94 2.24 -10.45
C GLU A 72 0.13 1.66 -11.62
N ARG A 73 -0.63 0.59 -11.38
CA ARG A 73 -1.49 -0.02 -12.40
C ARG A 73 -2.67 0.87 -12.78
N LEU A 74 -3.31 1.55 -11.82
CA LEU A 74 -4.39 2.53 -12.09
C LEU A 74 -3.91 3.62 -13.04
N LEU A 75 -2.76 4.22 -12.74
CA LEU A 75 -2.15 5.26 -13.59
C LEU A 75 -1.75 4.72 -14.98
N ALA A 76 -1.39 3.44 -15.08
CA ALA A 76 -1.05 2.82 -16.36
C ALA A 76 -2.27 2.59 -17.27
N ILE A 77 -3.44 2.28 -16.70
CA ILE A 77 -4.66 1.98 -17.49
C ILE A 77 -5.51 3.22 -17.83
N GLU A 78 -5.38 4.32 -17.08
CA GLU A 78 -6.13 5.56 -17.32
C GLU A 78 -5.94 6.15 -18.73
N PRO A 79 -4.71 6.24 -19.29
CA PRO A 79 -4.53 6.68 -20.67
C PRO A 79 -5.24 5.77 -21.68
N ALA A 80 -5.21 4.46 -21.46
CA ALA A 80 -5.83 3.47 -22.34
C ALA A 80 -7.37 3.49 -22.28
N LEU A 81 -7.94 3.81 -21.12
CA LEU A 81 -9.37 4.09 -20.99
C LEU A 81 -9.77 5.37 -21.72
N LYS A 82 -8.89 6.39 -21.73
CA LYS A 82 -9.14 7.67 -22.42
C LYS A 82 -9.02 7.55 -23.94
N SER A 83 -8.02 6.84 -24.46
CA SER A 83 -7.75 6.71 -25.90
C SER A 83 -8.46 5.51 -26.55
N GLY A 84 -8.82 4.50 -25.76
CA GLY A 84 -9.32 3.21 -26.25
C GLY A 84 -8.23 2.23 -26.69
N GLU A 85 -6.95 2.57 -26.50
CA GLU A 85 -5.79 1.80 -26.97
C GLU A 85 -4.63 1.82 -25.96
N GLY A 86 -3.74 0.81 -26.01
CA GLY A 86 -2.43 0.92 -25.37
C GLY A 86 -2.25 0.24 -24.01
N ALA A 87 -3.25 -0.49 -23.50
CA ALA A 87 -3.07 -1.38 -22.36
C ALA A 87 -3.86 -2.68 -22.51
N ALA A 88 -3.21 -3.82 -22.29
CA ALA A 88 -3.93 -5.08 -22.13
C ALA A 88 -4.56 -5.12 -20.73
N PRO A 89 -5.82 -5.56 -20.59
CA PRO A 89 -6.46 -5.68 -19.28
C PRO A 89 -5.88 -6.85 -18.47
N MET A 90 -6.09 -6.79 -17.15
CA MET A 90 -5.75 -7.84 -16.19
C MET A 90 -4.26 -8.17 -16.09
N GLN A 91 -3.39 -7.17 -16.24
CA GLN A 91 -1.93 -7.35 -16.21
C GLN A 91 -1.25 -6.89 -14.90
N LEU A 92 -2.00 -6.65 -13.82
CA LEU A 92 -1.45 -6.20 -12.53
C LEU A 92 -0.24 -7.06 -12.08
N TYR A 93 -0.38 -8.38 -12.09
CA TYR A 93 0.66 -9.28 -11.56
C TYR A 93 1.73 -9.63 -12.58
N SER A 94 1.39 -9.74 -13.87
CA SER A 94 2.35 -10.02 -14.94
C SER A 94 3.31 -8.83 -15.11
N ASP A 95 2.79 -7.61 -15.18
CA ASP A 95 3.60 -6.39 -15.29
C ASP A 95 4.50 -6.21 -14.05
N TRP A 96 3.95 -6.48 -12.86
CA TRP A 96 4.73 -6.45 -11.62
C TRP A 96 5.81 -7.53 -11.62
N LEU A 97 5.50 -8.77 -12.00
CA LEU A 97 6.48 -9.88 -12.01
C LEU A 97 7.66 -9.57 -12.94
N ALA A 98 7.42 -8.91 -14.07
CA ALA A 98 8.44 -8.52 -15.03
C ALA A 98 9.41 -7.46 -14.47
N SER A 99 8.93 -6.57 -13.59
CA SER A 99 9.69 -5.44 -13.04
C SER A 99 10.11 -5.62 -11.57
N ARG A 100 9.64 -6.68 -10.90
CA ARG A 100 9.81 -6.89 -9.46
C ARG A 100 11.29 -7.06 -9.07
N PRO A 101 11.78 -6.29 -8.07
CA PRO A 101 13.08 -6.55 -7.45
C PRO A 101 13.15 -7.92 -6.75
N ARG A 102 14.27 -8.61 -6.89
CA ARG A 102 14.51 -9.92 -6.25
C ARG A 102 15.27 -9.78 -4.93
N GLY A 103 15.11 -10.76 -4.04
CA GLY A 103 15.87 -10.86 -2.80
C GLY A 103 15.82 -9.60 -1.94
N ALA A 104 17.01 -9.05 -1.61
CA ALA A 104 17.15 -7.84 -0.79
C ALA A 104 16.48 -6.59 -1.39
N GLY A 105 16.35 -6.51 -2.72
CA GLY A 105 15.65 -5.39 -3.36
C GLY A 105 14.16 -5.35 -3.01
N LEU A 106 13.55 -6.50 -2.75
CA LEU A 106 12.15 -6.58 -2.30
C LEU A 106 12.01 -6.10 -0.85
N ALA A 107 12.91 -6.53 0.03
CA ALA A 107 12.95 -6.03 1.41
C ALA A 107 13.16 -4.51 1.45
N GLY A 108 14.03 -3.99 0.57
CA GLY A 108 14.24 -2.55 0.38
C GLY A 108 12.97 -1.79 -0.03
N GLN A 109 12.07 -2.38 -0.83
CA GLN A 109 10.79 -1.75 -1.16
C GLN A 109 9.91 -1.56 0.08
N TYR A 110 9.82 -2.59 0.93
CA TYR A 110 9.02 -2.51 2.15
C TYR A 110 9.59 -1.47 3.13
N LEU A 111 10.91 -1.45 3.31
CA LEU A 111 11.59 -0.44 4.13
C LEU A 111 11.38 0.97 3.57
N LYS A 112 11.55 1.17 2.26
CA LYS A 112 11.31 2.48 1.63
C LYS A 112 9.86 2.94 1.80
N SER A 113 8.90 2.01 1.73
CA SER A 113 7.49 2.31 1.97
C SER A 113 7.24 2.71 3.43
N ALA A 114 7.85 2.01 4.40
CA ALA A 114 7.76 2.36 5.82
C ALA A 114 8.36 3.73 6.14
N LEU A 115 9.39 4.15 5.39
CA LEU A 115 10.06 5.45 5.55
C LEU A 115 9.34 6.62 4.85
N ARG A 116 8.25 6.38 4.10
CA ARG A 116 7.46 7.48 3.52
C ARG A 116 6.94 8.38 4.65
N PRO A 117 7.00 9.72 4.53
CA PRO A 117 6.57 10.62 5.61
C PRO A 117 5.15 10.35 6.13
N THR A 118 4.23 9.97 5.24
CA THR A 118 2.83 9.64 5.59
C THR A 118 2.67 8.36 6.43
N VAL A 119 3.69 7.49 6.43
CA VAL A 119 3.77 6.27 7.22
C VAL A 119 4.63 6.47 8.46
N ALA A 120 5.83 7.04 8.27
CA ALA A 120 6.84 7.15 9.32
C ALA A 120 6.46 8.16 10.41
N LEU A 121 5.91 9.33 10.06
CA LEU A 121 5.74 10.45 10.99
C LEU A 121 5.12 10.09 12.36
N PRO A 122 4.04 9.28 12.47
CA PRO A 122 3.45 8.96 13.77
C PRO A 122 4.31 8.03 14.65
N TYR A 123 5.04 7.05 14.09
CA TYR A 123 5.63 5.98 14.90
C TYR A 123 6.78 6.43 15.81
N PRO A 124 7.78 7.22 15.36
CA PRO A 124 8.81 7.74 16.25
C PRO A 124 8.23 8.58 17.39
N LEU A 125 7.16 9.34 17.14
CA LEU A 125 6.46 10.10 18.18
C LEU A 125 5.74 9.19 19.17
N LEU A 126 5.02 8.17 18.68
CA LEU A 126 4.38 7.17 19.54
C LEU A 126 5.39 6.36 20.36
N MET A 127 6.52 5.98 19.76
CA MET A 127 7.60 5.28 20.45
C MET A 127 8.25 6.15 21.52
N LEU A 128 8.47 7.44 21.24
CA LEU A 128 8.98 8.38 22.23
C LEU A 128 8.00 8.52 23.41
N LEU A 129 6.70 8.66 23.13
CA LEU A 129 5.67 8.73 24.16
C LEU A 129 5.63 7.45 25.01
N ALA A 130 5.64 6.28 24.38
CA ALA A 130 5.63 4.98 25.09
C ALA A 130 6.90 4.72 25.93
N ALA A 131 8.01 5.40 25.63
CA ALA A 131 9.25 5.26 26.39
C ALA A 131 9.33 6.20 27.61
N VAL A 132 8.51 7.26 27.65
CA VAL A 132 8.54 8.30 28.69
C VAL A 132 7.35 8.24 29.64
N LEU A 133 6.22 7.68 29.18
CA LEU A 133 5.05 7.35 30.00
C LEU A 133 5.29 6.05 30.78
#